data_AF-A0A199AUU6-F1
#
_entry.id   AF-A0A199AUU6-F1
#
_cell.length_a   1.000
_cell.length_b   1.000
_cell.length_c   1.000
_cell.angle_alpha   90.00
_cell.angle_beta   90.00
_cell.angle_gamma   90.00
#
_symmetry.space_group_name_H-M   'P 1'
#
loop_
_entity.id
_entity.type
_entity.pdbx_description
1 polymer ?
#
loop_
_entity_poly.entity_id
_entity_poly.type
_entity_poly.pdbx_seq_one_letter_code
_entity_poly.pdbx_strand_id
1 'polypeptide(L)'
;MEASQPTTSTQETFEPPRTGRPARRTFSAEYKRRIVAEYDQAPAGEKGRVLRREGLYDSSVKQWRAQIEAGTLGTVSKNKPRAGQFPEQARIAELEKQISKLESDAVRKDKVIADRHAALEVMGKGVAFLEALSKKNKE
;
A
#
# COMPACT_ATOMS: atom_id res chain seq x y z
N MET A 1 -18.09 24.40 64.47
CA MET A 1 -17.01 25.02 63.68
C MET A 1 -16.36 23.92 62.88
N GLU A 2 -16.25 24.17 61.58
CA GLU A 2 -15.97 23.26 60.46
C GLU A 2 -14.86 22.22 60.68
N ALA A 3 -15.12 21.00 60.22
CA ALA A 3 -14.15 19.93 60.12
C ALA A 3 -13.24 20.13 58.88
N SER A 4 -11.93 20.19 59.10
CA SER A 4 -10.94 20.15 58.01
C SER A 4 -10.83 18.74 57.44
N GLN A 5 -11.28 18.56 56.20
CA GLN A 5 -11.00 17.36 55.41
C GLN A 5 -9.62 17.47 54.73
N PRO A 6 -8.87 16.36 54.61
CA PRO A 6 -7.65 16.30 53.82
C PRO A 6 -7.96 16.32 52.32
N THR A 7 -7.18 17.10 51.56
CA THR A 7 -7.23 17.13 50.09
C THR A 7 -6.63 15.84 49.50
N THR A 8 -7.49 14.89 49.15
CA THR A 8 -7.08 13.76 48.31
C THR A 8 -7.03 14.23 46.86
N SER A 9 -5.82 14.25 46.30
CA SER A 9 -5.54 14.50 44.89
C SER A 9 -6.26 13.46 44.02
N THR A 10 -7.33 13.89 43.36
CA THR A 10 -8.06 13.12 42.35
C THR A 10 -7.15 12.93 41.13
N GLN A 11 -6.53 11.76 41.02
CA GLN A 11 -5.93 11.33 39.76
C GLN A 11 -7.07 10.96 38.80
N GLU A 12 -7.31 11.81 37.80
CA GLU A 12 -8.19 11.51 36.67
C GLU A 12 -7.68 10.28 35.92
N THR A 13 -8.42 9.18 36.03
CA THR A 13 -8.27 8.03 35.14
C THR A 13 -8.77 8.42 33.75
N PHE A 14 -7.84 8.62 32.81
CA PHE A 14 -8.15 8.82 31.40
C PHE A 14 -8.72 7.51 30.82
N GLU A 15 -10.05 7.38 30.78
CA GLU A 15 -10.70 6.31 30.04
C GLU A 15 -10.59 6.57 28.53
N PRO A 16 -10.04 5.62 27.74
CA PRO A 16 -10.03 5.76 26.29
C PRO A 16 -11.47 5.78 25.75
N PRO A 17 -11.74 6.45 24.61
CA PRO A 17 -13.10 6.74 24.08
C PRO A 17 -13.91 5.51 23.60
N ARG A 18 -13.58 4.30 24.07
CA ARG A 18 -14.15 3.02 23.63
C ARG A 18 -14.57 2.10 24.79
N THR A 19 -14.65 2.59 26.03
CA THR A 19 -14.95 1.79 27.23
C THR A 19 -16.39 1.27 27.34
N GLY A 20 -17.31 1.64 26.45
CA GLY A 20 -18.73 1.23 26.50
C GLY A 20 -19.23 0.25 25.44
N ARG A 21 -18.38 -0.30 24.55
CA ARG A 21 -18.84 -1.20 23.47
C ARG A 21 -18.86 -2.66 23.93
N PRO A 22 -19.87 -3.47 23.53
CA PRO A 22 -19.86 -4.90 23.80
C PRO A 22 -18.62 -5.55 23.18
N ALA A 23 -17.87 -6.29 24.00
CA ALA A 23 -16.67 -6.98 23.56
C ALA A 23 -17.03 -8.01 22.47
N ARG A 24 -16.35 -7.94 21.32
CA ARG A 24 -16.51 -8.97 20.28
C ARG A 24 -15.87 -10.27 20.76
N ARG A 25 -16.61 -11.38 20.66
CA ARG A 25 -16.09 -12.73 20.97
C ARG A 25 -14.88 -13.03 20.09
N THR A 26 -13.76 -13.35 20.73
CA THR A 26 -12.51 -13.77 20.06
C THR A 26 -12.37 -15.28 20.11
N PHE A 27 -12.16 -15.91 18.97
CA PHE A 27 -11.97 -17.36 18.87
C PHE A 27 -10.48 -17.72 18.90
N SER A 28 -10.08 -18.53 19.88
CA SER A 28 -8.72 -19.08 19.95
C SER A 28 -8.45 -20.01 18.75
N ALA A 29 -7.18 -20.21 18.40
CA ALA A 29 -6.80 -21.10 17.30
C ALA A 29 -7.22 -22.56 17.59
N GLU A 30 -7.06 -23.01 18.84
CA GLU A 30 -7.47 -24.33 19.30
C GLU A 30 -8.97 -24.55 19.14
N TYR A 31 -9.78 -23.56 19.54
CA TYR A 31 -11.23 -23.62 19.37
C TYR A 31 -11.60 -23.79 17.90
N LYS A 32 -10.99 -23.00 17.01
CA LYS A 32 -11.25 -23.10 15.56
C LYS A 32 -10.90 -24.47 14.99
N ARG A 33 -9.77 -25.07 15.40
CA ARG A 33 -9.38 -26.43 14.96
C ARG A 33 -10.38 -27.48 15.43
N ARG A 34 -10.79 -27.40 16.70
CA ARG A 34 -11.78 -28.32 17.28
C ARG A 34 -13.10 -28.29 16.51
N ILE A 35 -13.62 -27.09 16.24
CA ILE A 35 -14.88 -26.93 15.50
C ILE A 35 -14.76 -27.41 14.06
N VAL A 36 -13.65 -27.15 13.38
CA VAL A 36 -13.44 -27.65 12.01
C VAL A 36 -13.41 -29.19 12.00
N ALA A 37 -12.69 -29.82 12.93
CA ALA A 37 -12.64 -31.27 13.04
C ALA A 37 -14.01 -31.90 13.34
N GLU A 38 -14.78 -31.30 14.27
CA GLU A 38 -16.15 -31.74 14.59
C GLU A 38 -17.08 -31.57 13.38
N TYR A 39 -16.93 -30.48 12.62
CA TYR A 39 -17.70 -30.21 11.41
C TYR A 39 -17.30 -31.11 10.22
N ASP A 40 -16.04 -31.56 10.16
CA ASP A 40 -15.54 -32.55 9.19
C ASP A 40 -16.10 -33.95 9.48
N GLN A 41 -16.14 -34.35 10.75
CA GLN A 41 -16.64 -35.65 11.20
C GLN A 41 -18.16 -35.77 11.17
N ALA A 42 -18.89 -34.65 11.20
CA ALA A 42 -20.34 -34.65 11.20
C ALA A 42 -20.94 -35.16 9.86
N PRO A 43 -21.92 -36.09 9.90
CA PRO A 43 -22.64 -36.56 8.72
C PRO A 43 -23.37 -35.44 7.97
N ALA A 44 -23.67 -35.66 6.68
CA ALA A 44 -24.47 -34.75 5.88
C ALA A 44 -25.86 -34.57 6.53
N GLY A 45 -26.19 -33.33 6.93
CA GLY A 45 -27.44 -32.99 7.64
C GLY A 45 -27.25 -32.62 9.11
N GLU A 46 -26.23 -33.15 9.79
CA GLU A 46 -25.96 -32.84 11.21
C GLU A 46 -24.97 -31.70 11.41
N LYS A 47 -24.25 -31.32 10.37
CA LYS A 47 -23.35 -30.14 10.33
C LYS A 47 -24.02 -28.87 10.83
N GLY A 48 -25.31 -28.69 10.52
CA GLY A 48 -26.11 -27.56 10.98
C GLY A 48 -26.37 -27.55 12.49
N ARG A 49 -26.40 -28.70 13.17
CA ARG A 49 -26.56 -28.76 14.64
C ARG A 49 -25.32 -28.22 15.35
N VAL A 50 -24.13 -28.59 14.89
CA VAL A 50 -22.85 -28.10 15.42
C VAL A 50 -22.76 -26.58 15.26
N LEU A 51 -23.09 -26.07 14.06
CA LEU A 51 -23.10 -24.63 13.78
C LEU A 51 -24.08 -23.85 14.66
N ARG A 52 -25.31 -24.36 14.86
CA ARG A 52 -26.32 -23.71 15.70
C ARG A 52 -25.95 -23.70 17.17
N ARG A 53 -25.36 -24.79 17.69
CA ARG A 53 -24.87 -24.89 19.08
C ARG A 53 -23.82 -23.82 19.38
N GLU A 54 -22.90 -23.61 18.44
CA GLU A 54 -21.76 -22.72 18.63
C GLU A 54 -22.03 -21.27 18.18
N GLY A 55 -23.17 -21.04 17.52
CA GLY A 55 -23.57 -19.75 16.95
C GLY A 55 -22.69 -19.33 15.78
N LEU A 56 -22.27 -20.28 14.95
CA LEU A 56 -21.34 -20.07 13.84
C LEU A 56 -22.03 -20.19 12.48
N TYR A 57 -21.53 -19.43 11.52
CA TYR A 57 -21.96 -19.53 10.12
C TYR A 57 -21.04 -20.48 9.34
N ASP A 58 -21.59 -21.14 8.33
CA ASP A 58 -20.85 -22.05 7.44
C ASP A 58 -19.64 -21.37 6.77
N SER A 59 -19.77 -20.06 6.45
CA SER A 59 -18.68 -19.23 5.93
C SER A 59 -17.49 -19.14 6.88
N SER A 60 -17.73 -19.12 8.19
CA SER A 60 -16.67 -19.04 9.21
C SER A 60 -15.88 -20.33 9.27
N VAL A 61 -16.55 -21.49 9.20
CA VAL A 61 -15.89 -22.79 9.21
C VAL A 61 -15.10 -23.04 7.93
N LYS A 62 -15.67 -22.67 6.76
CA LYS A 62 -14.93 -22.69 5.48
C LYS A 62 -13.67 -21.82 5.51
N GLN A 63 -13.77 -20.61 6.05
CA GLN A 63 -12.61 -19.73 6.22
C GLN A 63 -11.56 -20.34 7.15
N TRP A 64 -11.96 -20.98 8.25
CA TRP A 64 -11.03 -21.63 9.17
C TRP A 64 -10.37 -22.87 8.56
N ARG A 65 -11.09 -23.65 7.74
CA ARG A 65 -10.50 -24.75 6.95
C ARG A 65 -9.37 -24.24 6.04
N ALA A 66 -9.64 -23.20 5.25
CA ALA A 66 -8.63 -22.60 4.40
C ALA A 66 -7.43 -22.05 5.20
N GLN A 67 -7.67 -21.48 6.39
CA GLN A 67 -6.59 -21.03 7.28
C GLN A 67 -5.77 -22.19 7.86
N ILE A 68 -6.38 -23.35 8.10
CA ILE A 68 -5.68 -24.56 8.56
C ILE A 68 -4.83 -25.14 7.43
N GLU A 69 -5.40 -25.30 6.24
CA GLU A 69 -4.69 -25.80 5.05
C GLU A 69 -3.50 -24.90 4.69
N ALA A 70 -3.68 -23.58 4.80
CA ALA A 70 -2.61 -22.61 4.59
C ALA A 70 -1.61 -22.52 5.76
N GLY A 71 -1.82 -23.23 6.87
CA GLY A 71 -0.97 -23.14 8.07
C GLY A 71 -0.99 -21.78 8.78
N THR A 72 -1.95 -20.90 8.44
CA THR A 72 -2.04 -19.53 8.96
C THR A 72 -2.95 -19.41 10.19
N LEU A 73 -3.65 -20.48 10.58
CA LEU A 73 -4.58 -20.46 11.70
C LEU A 73 -3.86 -20.18 13.04
N GLY A 74 -4.15 -19.03 13.64
CA GLY A 74 -3.53 -18.60 14.91
C GLY A 74 -2.21 -17.86 14.72
N THR A 75 -1.68 -17.82 13.50
CA THR A 75 -0.61 -16.87 13.16
C THR A 75 -1.26 -15.49 13.07
N VAL A 76 -0.82 -14.57 13.92
CA VAL A 76 -1.08 -13.14 13.67
C VAL A 76 -0.36 -12.88 12.36
N SER A 77 -1.11 -12.79 11.25
CA SER A 77 -0.53 -12.45 9.96
C SER A 77 0.13 -11.09 10.10
N LYS A 78 1.44 -11.11 10.36
CA LYS A 78 2.32 -9.94 10.24
C LYS A 78 2.34 -9.43 8.78
N ASN A 79 1.75 -10.21 7.87
CA ASN A 79 1.72 -10.00 6.42
C ASN A 79 0.33 -9.57 5.91
N LYS A 80 -0.60 -9.13 6.76
CA LYS A 80 -1.66 -8.24 6.24
C LYS A 80 -0.95 -6.92 5.96
N PRO A 81 -0.68 -6.52 4.71
CA PRO A 81 -0.10 -5.21 4.46
C PRO A 81 -1.02 -4.20 5.14
N ARG A 82 -0.42 -3.43 6.04
CA ARG A 82 -1.04 -2.23 6.59
C ARG A 82 -1.55 -1.44 5.38
N ALA A 83 -2.80 -0.99 5.40
CA ALA A 83 -3.38 -0.23 4.29
C ALA A 83 -2.37 0.86 3.87
N GLY A 84 -1.77 0.72 2.67
CA GLY A 84 -0.65 1.56 2.24
C GLY A 84 0.68 0.87 1.89
N GLN A 85 0.74 -0.47 1.81
CA GLN A 85 1.85 -1.17 1.14
C GLN A 85 1.30 -2.15 0.12
N PHE A 86 0.72 -1.61 -0.95
CA PHE A 86 0.31 -2.42 -2.09
C PHE A 86 1.49 -2.50 -3.07
N PRO A 87 1.76 -3.66 -3.69
CA PRO A 87 2.78 -3.80 -4.73
C PRO A 87 2.56 -2.84 -5.90
N GLU A 88 1.32 -2.37 -6.07
CA GLU A 88 0.93 -1.33 -7.02
C GLU A 88 1.56 0.03 -6.71
N GLN A 89 1.69 0.42 -5.43
CA GLN A 89 2.31 1.69 -5.03
C GLN A 89 3.82 1.70 -5.31
N ALA A 90 4.48 0.54 -5.16
CA ALA A 90 5.87 0.40 -5.55
C ALA A 90 6.07 0.54 -7.08
N ARG A 91 5.12 0.02 -7.87
CA ARG A 91 5.13 0.21 -9.33
C ARG A 91 4.88 1.65 -9.73
N ILE A 92 3.96 2.34 -9.06
CA ILE A 92 3.69 3.76 -9.30
C ILE A 92 4.95 4.59 -9.03
N ALA A 93 5.61 4.40 -7.88
CA ALA A 93 6.83 5.13 -7.55
C ALA A 93 7.98 4.89 -8.55
N GLU A 94 8.13 3.64 -9.02
CA GLU A 94 9.13 3.33 -10.05
C GLU A 94 8.78 3.98 -11.40
N LEU A 95 7.52 3.97 -11.80
CA LEU A 95 7.04 4.63 -13.02
C LEU A 95 7.23 6.14 -12.97
N GLU A 96 6.91 6.79 -11.85
CA GLU A 96 7.12 8.22 -11.63
C GLU A 96 8.59 8.61 -11.77
N LYS A 97 9.49 7.79 -11.20
CA LYS A 97 10.94 7.99 -11.32
C LYS A 97 11.41 7.87 -12.77
N GLN A 98 10.86 6.92 -13.53
CA GLN A 98 11.18 6.75 -14.94
C GLN A 98 10.69 7.93 -15.79
N ILE A 99 9.48 8.43 -15.54
CA ILE A 99 8.93 9.61 -16.20
C ILE A 99 9.85 10.82 -15.96
N SER A 100 10.17 11.12 -14.70
CA SER A 100 11.05 12.24 -14.37
C SER A 100 12.41 12.15 -15.03
N LYS A 101 12.99 10.94 -15.11
CA LYS A 101 14.26 10.71 -15.80
C LYS A 101 14.14 10.98 -17.30
N LEU A 102 13.12 10.42 -17.95
CA LEU A 102 12.88 10.60 -19.39
C LEU A 102 12.64 12.06 -19.75
N GLU A 103 11.87 12.79 -18.94
CA GLU A 103 11.66 14.23 -19.12
C GLU A 103 12.97 15.01 -19.04
N SER A 104 13.81 14.71 -18.04
CA SER A 104 15.13 15.36 -17.92
C SER A 104 16.04 15.10 -19.13
N ASP A 105 15.97 13.90 -19.70
CA ASP A 105 16.75 13.53 -20.88
C ASP A 105 16.21 14.17 -22.16
N ALA A 106 14.90 14.34 -22.28
CA ALA A 106 14.29 15.08 -23.38
C ALA A 106 14.77 16.54 -23.38
N VAL A 107 14.69 17.23 -22.24
CA VAL A 107 15.15 18.62 -22.10
C VAL A 107 16.64 18.76 -22.47
N ARG A 108 17.48 17.80 -22.05
CA ARG A 108 18.91 17.79 -22.43
C ARG A 108 19.10 17.66 -23.94
N LYS A 109 18.37 16.75 -24.58
CA LYS A 109 18.44 16.53 -26.03
C LYS A 109 17.98 17.76 -26.81
N ASP A 110 16.90 18.40 -26.37
CA ASP A 110 16.37 19.61 -27.01
C ASP A 110 17.39 20.75 -26.95
N LYS A 111 18.07 20.93 -25.82
CA LYS A 111 19.16 21.90 -25.71
C LYS A 111 20.29 21.61 -26.68
N VAL A 112 20.73 20.35 -26.78
CA VAL A 112 21.79 19.95 -27.71
C VAL A 112 21.38 20.17 -29.17
N ILE A 113 20.10 19.92 -29.50
CA ILE A 113 19.56 20.19 -30.83
C ILE A 113 19.58 21.70 -31.12
N ALA A 114 19.13 22.53 -30.16
CA ALA A 114 19.17 23.99 -30.30
C ALA A 114 20.60 24.51 -30.52
N ASP A 115 21.57 24.04 -29.74
CA ASP A 115 22.98 24.41 -29.87
C ASP A 115 23.54 24.03 -31.25
N ARG A 116 23.18 22.84 -31.77
CA ARG A 116 23.56 22.39 -33.12
C ARG A 116 22.95 23.27 -34.21
N HIS A 117 21.68 23.64 -34.09
CA HIS A 117 21.04 24.54 -35.04
C HIS A 117 21.71 25.91 -35.08
N ALA A 118 22.06 26.48 -33.92
CA ALA A 118 22.78 27.74 -33.86
C ALA A 118 24.16 27.66 -34.54
N ALA A 119 24.89 26.55 -34.33
CA ALA A 119 26.18 26.32 -35.00
C ALA A 119 26.03 26.22 -36.53
N LEU A 120 24.99 25.50 -37.01
CA LEU A 120 24.70 25.40 -38.44
C LEU A 120 24.33 26.76 -39.05
N GLU A 121 23.61 27.60 -38.32
CA GLU A 121 23.26 28.95 -38.79
C GLU A 121 24.50 29.83 -38.97
N VAL A 122 25.42 29.82 -38.01
CA VAL A 122 26.69 30.57 -38.10
C VAL A 122 27.52 30.07 -39.28
N MET A 123 27.61 28.76 -39.46
CA MET A 123 28.34 28.16 -40.57
C MET A 123 27.72 28.53 -41.92
N GLY A 124 26.39 28.49 -42.03
CA GLY A 124 25.66 28.90 -43.23
C GLY A 124 25.92 30.37 -43.60
N LYS A 125 25.95 31.26 -42.60
CA LYS A 125 26.34 32.68 -42.81
C LYS A 125 27.80 32.81 -43.29
N GLY A 126 28.72 32.02 -42.74
CA GLY A 126 30.12 32.01 -43.16
C GLY A 126 30.29 31.55 -44.61
N VAL A 127 29.58 30.49 -45.02
CA VAL A 127 29.59 30.01 -46.42
C VAL A 127 29.05 31.08 -47.37
N ALA A 128 27.90 31.69 -47.06
CA ALA A 128 27.32 32.75 -47.89
C ALA A 128 28.25 33.96 -48.03
N PHE A 129 28.98 34.33 -46.97
CA PHE A 129 29.97 35.40 -47.00
C PHE A 129 31.15 35.07 -47.94
N LEU A 130 31.67 33.84 -47.89
CA LEU A 130 32.75 33.39 -48.78
C LEU A 130 32.30 33.34 -50.24
N GLU A 131 31.07 32.92 -50.51
CA GLU A 131 30.50 32.95 -51.86
C GLU A 131 30.42 34.38 -52.40
N ALA A 132 30.02 35.36 -51.56
CA ALA A 132 29.99 36.77 -51.94
C ALA A 132 31.38 37.34 -52.27
N LEU A 133 32.41 37.01 -51.47
CA LEU A 133 33.79 37.40 -51.75
C LEU A 133 34.34 36.76 -53.04
N SER A 134 34.04 35.48 -53.25
CA SER A 134 34.43 34.76 -54.46
C SER A 134 33.82 35.38 -55.72
N LYS A 135 32.53 35.75 -55.67
CA LYS A 135 31.85 36.41 -56.80
C LYS A 135 32.47 37.76 -57.12
N LYS A 136 32.78 38.58 -56.10
CA LYS A 136 33.40 39.90 -56.28
C LYS A 136 34.81 39.84 -56.85
N ASN A 137 35.59 38.81 -56.53
CA ASN A 137 36.96 38.65 -57.06
C ASN A 137 37.00 38.14 -58.50
N LYS A 138 35.86 37.73 -59.07
CA LYS A 138 35.76 37.15 -60.42
C LYS A 138 35.24 38.16 -61.46
N GLU A 139 34.79 39.33 -61.01
CA GLU A 139 34.47 40.52 -61.83
C GLU A 139 35.69 41.45 -61.90
#